data_AF-A0A7K4CPA1-F1
#
_entry.id   AF-A0A7K4CPA1-F1
#
_cell.length_a   1.000
_cell.length_b   1.000
_cell.length_c   1.000
_cell.angle_alpha   90.00
_cell.angle_beta   90.00
_cell.angle_gamma   90.00
#
_symmetry.space_group_name_H-M   'P 1'
#
loop_
_entity.id
_entity.type
_entity.pdbx_description
1 polymer ?
#
loop_
_entity_poly.entity_id
_entity_poly.type
_entity_poly.pdbx_seq_one_letter_code
_entity_poly.pdbx_strand_id
1 'polypeptide(L)'
;MIQIAHRGDGTIDFSQVLEYDYEDTSGNNVYNARIVSDPGFVKAELAALDRNMQGFLDEENNIVNGTRVHPRVMNTFITFRGDPRFPSCTWLIAWTANVGINDMYTYEAFVEPATLEYEVESIYTLPSNARVVGIESTLPYDNGIKNIIVFRGVRGDIVGKIERLSWIIEQ
;
A
#
# COMPACT_ATOMS: atom_id res chain seq x y z
N MET A 1 12.87 -1.46 11.59
CA MET A 1 12.60 -2.77 10.95
C MET A 1 11.11 -2.96 10.97
N ILE A 2 10.47 -3.22 9.84
CA ILE A 2 9.03 -3.55 9.82
C ILE A 2 8.90 -4.94 10.40
N GLN A 3 8.19 -5.03 11.51
CA GLN A 3 7.83 -6.31 12.10
C GLN A 3 6.45 -6.65 11.56
N ILE A 4 6.29 -7.82 10.95
CA ILE A 4 4.99 -8.36 10.52
C ILE A 4 4.71 -9.54 11.45
N ALA A 5 3.77 -9.37 12.37
CA ALA A 5 3.56 -10.33 13.44
C ALA A 5 2.16 -10.21 14.04
N HIS A 6 1.60 -11.35 14.44
CA HIS A 6 0.57 -11.38 15.47
C HIS A 6 1.27 -11.58 16.82
N ARG A 7 1.16 -10.59 17.70
CA ARG A 7 1.80 -10.59 19.01
C ARG A 7 0.86 -11.25 20.02
N GLY A 8 1.42 -11.93 21.01
CA GLY A 8 0.64 -12.63 22.04
C GLY A 8 -0.21 -11.72 22.94
N ASP A 9 -0.10 -10.40 22.79
CA ASP A 9 -0.91 -9.39 23.46
C ASP A 9 -2.14 -8.95 22.63
N GLY A 10 -2.36 -9.52 21.44
CA GLY A 10 -3.44 -9.13 20.54
C GLY A 10 -3.13 -7.94 19.63
N THR A 11 -1.87 -7.50 19.59
CA THR A 11 -1.38 -6.56 18.58
C THR A 11 -1.12 -7.31 17.26
N ILE A 12 -1.57 -6.74 16.15
CA ILE A 12 -1.20 -7.19 14.81
C ILE A 12 -0.42 -6.10 14.09
N ASP A 13 0.69 -6.52 13.50
CA ASP A 13 1.41 -5.75 12.52
C ASP A 13 1.26 -6.38 11.13
N PHE A 14 0.94 -5.56 10.14
CA PHE A 14 0.92 -5.93 8.73
C PHE A 14 1.43 -4.77 7.88
N SER A 15 1.68 -5.03 6.60
CA SER A 15 2.25 -4.04 5.70
C SER A 15 1.65 -4.09 4.31
N GLN A 16 1.89 -3.02 3.56
CA GLN A 16 1.54 -2.88 2.17
C GLN A 16 2.75 -2.34 1.42
N VAL A 17 3.05 -2.92 0.27
CA VAL A 17 3.85 -2.27 -0.77
C VAL A 17 2.85 -1.72 -1.78
N LEU A 18 2.81 -0.40 -1.93
CA LEU A 18 1.97 0.28 -2.89
C LEU A 18 2.86 0.86 -3.97
N GLU A 19 2.60 0.50 -5.22
CA GLU A 19 3.39 0.90 -6.37
C GLU A 19 2.49 1.54 -7.43
N TYR A 20 2.89 2.70 -7.93
CA TYR A 20 2.26 3.35 -9.07
C TYR A 20 3.29 3.48 -10.20
N ASP A 21 2.96 2.91 -11.36
CA ASP A 21 3.77 3.00 -12.57
C ASP A 21 3.27 4.19 -13.43
N TYR A 22 4.11 5.21 -13.55
CA TYR A 22 3.80 6.43 -14.29
C TYR A 22 4.39 6.39 -15.71
N GLU A 23 3.75 7.13 -16.61
CA GLU A 23 4.23 7.30 -17.98
C GLU A 23 4.45 8.79 -18.26
N ASP A 24 5.72 9.20 -18.41
CA ASP A 24 6.06 10.55 -18.83
C ASP A 24 5.89 10.70 -20.35
N THR A 25 4.69 11.13 -20.74
CA THR A 25 4.34 11.40 -22.15
C THR A 25 4.74 12.81 -22.60
N SER A 26 5.32 13.65 -21.73
CA SER A 26 5.60 15.05 -22.04
C SER A 26 6.74 15.24 -23.05
N GLY A 27 7.57 14.21 -23.24
CA GLY A 27 8.79 14.28 -24.04
C GLY A 27 9.90 15.12 -23.39
N ASN A 28 9.64 15.72 -22.22
CA ASN A 28 10.58 16.54 -21.46
C ASN A 28 11.08 15.77 -20.24
N ASN A 29 12.02 14.85 -20.49
CA ASN A 29 12.60 13.98 -19.46
C ASN A 29 13.49 14.71 -18.44
N VAL A 30 13.48 16.04 -18.38
CA VAL A 30 14.35 16.82 -17.47
C VAL A 30 14.07 16.47 -16.01
N TYR A 31 12.81 16.25 -15.64
CA TYR A 31 12.46 15.83 -14.28
C TYR A 31 13.05 14.44 -13.97
N ASN A 32 12.81 13.45 -14.83
CA ASN A 32 13.32 12.08 -14.66
C ASN A 32 14.86 12.04 -14.71
N ALA A 33 15.49 12.84 -15.57
CA ALA A 33 16.95 12.97 -15.62
C ALA A 33 17.51 13.53 -14.30
N ARG A 34 16.83 14.48 -13.66
CA ARG A 34 17.23 15.02 -12.35
C ARG A 34 17.07 13.99 -11.23
N ILE A 35 16.05 13.14 -11.27
CA ILE A 35 15.94 12.01 -10.35
C ILE A 35 17.16 11.08 -10.47
N VAL A 36 17.71 10.91 -11.66
CA VAL A 36 18.91 10.07 -11.86
C VAL A 36 20.20 10.79 -11.45
N SER A 37 20.33 12.09 -11.71
CA SER A 37 21.62 12.79 -11.63
C SER A 37 21.80 13.72 -10.43
N ASP A 38 20.74 14.08 -9.71
CA ASP A 38 20.75 15.09 -8.64
C ASP A 38 20.23 14.51 -7.31
N PRO A 39 21.12 14.02 -6.43
CA PRO A 39 20.75 13.45 -5.13
C PRO A 39 20.00 14.43 -4.22
N GLY A 40 20.26 15.73 -4.35
CA GLY A 40 19.59 16.76 -3.56
C GLY A 40 18.13 16.92 -3.97
N PHE A 41 17.88 16.92 -5.28
CA PHE A 41 16.54 16.91 -5.85
C PHE A 41 15.77 15.63 -5.47
N VAL A 42 16.39 14.45 -5.62
CA VAL A 42 15.77 13.16 -5.24
C VAL A 42 15.32 13.17 -3.79
N LYS A 43 16.18 13.64 -2.87
CA LYS A 43 15.83 13.70 -1.45
C LYS A 43 14.62 14.59 -1.18
N ALA A 44 14.54 15.74 -1.84
CA ALA A 44 13.41 16.65 -1.69
C ALA A 44 12.11 16.04 -2.26
N GLU A 45 12.22 15.36 -3.39
CA GLU A 45 11.09 14.72 -4.06
C GLU A 45 10.54 13.55 -3.26
N LEU A 46 11.40 12.63 -2.81
CA LEU A 46 10.99 11.51 -1.96
C LEU A 46 10.32 12.01 -0.68
N ALA A 47 10.83 13.10 -0.08
CA ALA A 47 10.19 13.70 1.09
C ALA A 47 8.83 14.33 0.77
N ALA A 48 8.60 14.81 -0.44
CA ALA A 48 7.29 15.31 -0.87
C ALA A 48 6.30 14.15 -1.08
N LEU A 49 6.71 13.10 -1.80
CA LEU A 49 5.90 11.90 -2.03
C LEU A 49 5.53 11.20 -0.72
N ASP A 50 6.47 11.11 0.23
CA ASP A 50 6.27 10.55 1.56
C ASP A 50 5.19 11.32 2.34
N ARG A 51 5.31 12.66 2.41
CA ARG A 51 4.32 13.52 3.09
C ARG A 51 2.95 13.47 2.45
N ASN A 52 2.88 13.46 1.12
CA ASN A 52 1.61 13.40 0.40
C ASN A 52 0.90 12.07 0.68
N MET A 53 1.60 10.95 0.57
CA MET A 53 1.03 9.63 0.86
C MET A 53 0.60 9.51 2.32
N GLN A 54 1.40 10.00 3.27
CA GLN A 54 0.99 10.03 4.67
C GLN A 54 -0.27 10.89 4.88
N GLY A 55 -0.39 12.01 4.17
CA GLY A 55 -1.59 12.85 4.20
C GLY A 55 -2.85 12.10 3.76
N PHE A 56 -2.79 11.41 2.62
CA PHE A 56 -3.91 10.57 2.15
C PHE A 56 -4.28 9.50 3.18
N LEU A 57 -3.29 8.79 3.72
CA LEU A 57 -3.49 7.76 4.75
C LEU A 57 -4.09 8.30 6.06
N ASP A 58 -3.75 9.53 6.44
CA ASP A 58 -4.27 10.20 7.63
C ASP A 58 -5.74 10.68 7.44
N GLU A 59 -6.11 11.04 6.21
CA GLU A 59 -7.47 11.43 5.82
C GLU A 59 -8.41 10.23 5.72
N GLU A 60 -7.89 9.10 5.27
CA GLU A 60 -8.63 7.84 5.18
C GLU A 60 -9.12 7.33 6.54
N ASN A 61 -10.24 6.61 6.49
CA ASN A 61 -10.73 5.87 7.64
C ASN A 61 -10.23 4.42 7.54
N ASN A 62 -9.07 4.17 8.13
CA ASN A 62 -8.48 2.85 8.24
C ASN A 62 -8.93 2.18 9.55
N ILE A 63 -9.57 1.01 9.47
CA ILE A 63 -10.17 0.31 10.61
C ILE A 63 -9.65 -1.12 10.68
N VAL A 64 -9.29 -1.59 11.87
CA VAL A 64 -9.05 -3.02 12.15
C VAL A 64 -9.96 -3.45 13.29
N ASN A 65 -10.80 -4.46 13.07
CA ASN A 65 -11.79 -4.97 14.05
C ASN A 65 -12.58 -3.84 14.72
N GLY A 66 -13.06 -2.86 13.95
CA GLY A 66 -13.81 -1.71 14.47
C GLY A 66 -12.98 -0.63 15.17
N THR A 67 -11.67 -0.84 15.35
CA THR A 67 -10.75 0.14 15.92
C THR A 67 -10.06 0.93 14.81
N ARG A 68 -10.12 2.27 14.86
CA ARG A 68 -9.38 3.11 13.91
C ARG A 68 -7.87 2.92 14.11
N VAL A 69 -7.15 2.76 13.02
CA VAL A 69 -5.69 2.63 12.97
C VAL A 69 -5.10 3.70 12.06
N HIS A 70 -3.82 4.02 12.27
CA HIS A 70 -3.12 5.06 11.53
C HIS A 70 -1.92 4.44 10.82
N PRO A 71 -2.06 4.01 9.55
CA PRO A 71 -0.94 3.53 8.78
C PRO A 71 0.17 4.57 8.68
N ARG A 72 1.41 4.07 8.61
CA ARG A 72 2.60 4.90 8.50
C ARG A 72 3.40 4.56 7.25
N VAL A 73 3.74 5.58 6.48
CA VAL A 73 4.75 5.46 5.44
C VAL A 73 6.10 5.22 6.12
N MET A 74 6.70 4.07 5.85
CA MET A 74 7.97 3.65 6.44
C MET A 74 9.15 3.96 5.52
N ASN A 75 8.91 3.94 4.21
CA ASN A 75 9.88 4.31 3.20
C ASN A 75 9.19 4.67 1.89
N THR A 76 9.83 5.52 1.11
CA THR A 76 9.39 5.93 -0.22
C THR A 76 10.60 5.88 -1.16
N PHE A 77 10.42 5.31 -2.34
CA PHE A 77 11.49 5.26 -3.34
C PHE A 77 10.92 5.35 -4.76
N ILE A 78 11.77 5.81 -5.67
CA ILE A 78 11.49 5.90 -7.11
C ILE A 78 12.44 4.96 -7.83
N THR A 79 11.90 4.14 -8.73
CA THR A 79 12.69 3.33 -9.66
C THR A 79 12.27 3.62 -11.09
N PHE A 80 13.03 3.11 -12.06
CA PHE A 80 12.70 3.23 -13.48
C PHE A 80 12.63 1.84 -14.09
N ARG A 81 11.57 1.55 -14.85
CA ARG A 81 11.35 0.27 -15.52
C ARG A 81 12.20 0.17 -16.80
N GLY A 82 13.51 0.12 -16.64
CA GLY A 82 14.49 0.03 -17.73
C GLY A 82 14.72 1.31 -18.53
N ASP A 83 13.73 2.21 -18.62
CA ASP A 83 13.82 3.50 -19.30
C ASP A 83 13.34 4.64 -18.38
N PRO A 84 14.06 5.79 -18.32
CA PRO A 84 13.69 6.93 -17.49
C PRO A 84 12.29 7.53 -17.73
N ARG A 85 11.63 7.22 -18.85
CA ARG A 85 10.25 7.66 -19.14
C ARG A 85 9.17 6.91 -18.37
N PHE A 86 9.54 5.79 -17.74
CA PHE A 86 8.62 4.95 -16.97
C PHE A 86 9.08 4.89 -15.50
N PRO A 87 8.92 5.98 -14.73
CA PRO A 87 9.18 5.96 -13.30
C PRO A 87 8.09 5.16 -12.57
N SER A 88 8.51 4.41 -11.57
CA SER A 88 7.65 3.78 -10.58
C SER A 88 7.90 4.45 -9.24
N CYS A 89 6.83 4.92 -8.59
CA CYS A 89 6.89 5.36 -7.19
C CYS A 89 6.37 4.22 -6.31
N THR A 90 7.15 3.87 -5.30
CA THR A 90 6.79 2.81 -4.36
C THR A 90 6.79 3.35 -2.93
N TRP A 91 5.74 3.01 -2.19
CA TRP A 91 5.61 3.28 -0.77
C TRP A 91 5.56 1.96 -0.01
N LEU A 92 6.30 1.91 1.08
CA LEU A 92 6.24 0.83 2.06
C LEU A 92 5.46 1.33 3.25
N ILE A 93 4.27 0.79 3.47
CA ILE A 93 3.33 1.26 4.48
C ILE A 93 3.15 0.16 5.54
N ALA A 94 3.08 0.56 6.80
CA ALA A 94 2.90 -0.37 7.91
C ALA A 94 1.70 0.03 8.78
N TRP A 95 0.99 -0.99 9.26
CA TRP A 95 -0.09 -0.86 10.23
C TRP A 95 0.33 -1.57 11.51
N THR A 96 -0.03 -0.97 12.64
CA THR A 96 -0.03 -1.63 13.95
C THR A 96 -1.42 -1.44 14.56
N ALA A 97 -2.11 -2.55 14.82
CA ALA A 97 -3.45 -2.56 15.36
C ALA A 97 -3.46 -3.29 16.71
N ASN A 98 -3.85 -2.59 17.78
CA ASN A 98 -4.05 -3.21 19.09
C ASN A 98 -5.54 -3.50 19.28
N VAL A 99 -5.95 -4.72 18.94
CA VAL A 99 -7.38 -5.10 18.85
C VAL A 99 -7.72 -6.35 19.68
N GLY A 100 -6.77 -6.83 20.49
CA GLY A 100 -6.93 -8.04 21.28
C GLY A 100 -6.85 -9.33 20.44
N ILE A 101 -6.90 -10.46 21.14
CA ILE A 101 -6.96 -11.78 20.50
C ILE A 101 -8.36 -11.99 19.95
N ASN A 102 -8.46 -12.30 18.65
CA ASN A 102 -9.72 -12.55 17.97
C ASN A 102 -9.61 -13.82 17.12
N ASP A 103 -10.75 -14.50 16.93
CA ASP A 103 -10.83 -15.67 16.03
C ASP A 103 -10.68 -15.25 14.56
N MET A 104 -11.05 -14.00 14.26
CA MET A 104 -10.96 -13.41 12.93
C MET A 104 -10.57 -11.93 13.04
N TYR A 105 -9.75 -11.51 12.10
CA TYR A 105 -9.32 -10.13 11.94
C TYR A 105 -9.83 -9.58 10.63
N THR A 106 -10.27 -8.33 10.66
CA THR A 106 -10.78 -7.61 9.49
C THR A 106 -10.15 -6.24 9.45
N TYR A 107 -9.51 -5.92 8.33
CA TYR A 107 -9.06 -4.59 7.96
C TYR A 107 -10.02 -4.01 6.93
N GLU A 108 -10.37 -2.73 7.10
CA GLU A 108 -11.20 -1.95 6.18
C GLU A 108 -10.53 -0.61 5.92
N ALA A 109 -10.29 -0.31 4.64
CA ALA A 109 -9.96 1.02 4.16
C ALA A 109 -11.20 1.65 3.52
N PHE A 110 -11.62 2.81 4.02
CA PHE A 110 -12.64 3.61 3.36
C PHE A 110 -11.97 4.78 2.64
N VAL A 111 -12.08 4.76 1.32
CA VAL A 111 -11.46 5.75 0.43
C VAL A 111 -12.53 6.47 -0.39
N GLU A 112 -12.19 7.65 -0.89
CA GLU A 112 -13.03 8.30 -1.90
C GLU A 112 -12.93 7.53 -3.22
N PRO A 113 -14.06 7.17 -3.87
CA PRO A 113 -14.01 6.49 -5.14
C PRO A 113 -13.27 7.33 -6.19
N ALA A 114 -12.33 6.71 -6.89
CA ALA A 114 -11.50 7.35 -7.88
C ALA A 114 -11.36 6.48 -9.14
N THR A 115 -11.13 7.13 -10.28
CA THR A 115 -10.69 6.45 -11.50
C THR A 115 -9.17 6.48 -11.53
N LEU A 116 -8.55 5.32 -11.74
CA LEU A 116 -7.10 5.23 -11.80
C LEU A 116 -6.56 5.95 -13.04
N GLU A 117 -5.64 6.88 -12.82
CA GLU A 117 -4.91 7.56 -13.89
C GLU A 117 -3.70 6.73 -14.39
N TYR A 118 -3.23 5.82 -13.54
CA TYR A 118 -2.00 5.04 -13.73
C TYR A 118 -2.23 3.58 -13.33
N GLU A 119 -1.30 2.71 -13.73
CA GLU A 119 -1.29 1.34 -13.24
C GLU A 119 -0.87 1.33 -11.76
N VAL A 120 -1.52 0.49 -10.97
CA VAL A 120 -1.25 0.34 -9.55
C VAL A 120 -1.10 -1.14 -9.19
N GLU A 121 -0.07 -1.45 -8.43
CA GLU A 121 0.08 -2.74 -7.74
C GLU A 121 0.10 -2.49 -6.23
N SER A 122 -0.71 -3.24 -5.50
CA SER A 122 -0.77 -3.15 -4.04
C SER A 122 -0.64 -4.53 -3.43
N ILE A 123 0.43 -4.73 -2.65
CA ILE A 123 0.78 -6.01 -2.04
C ILE A 123 0.62 -5.90 -0.54
N TYR A 124 -0.45 -6.48 0.00
CA TYR A 124 -0.61 -6.65 1.44
C TYR A 124 0.12 -7.89 1.92
N THR A 125 0.89 -7.74 3.00
CA THR A 125 1.55 -8.85 3.70
C THR A 125 1.09 -8.89 5.15
N LEU A 126 0.36 -9.95 5.49
CA LEU A 126 -0.13 -10.27 6.82
C LEU A 126 0.89 -11.16 7.58
N PRO A 127 0.73 -11.37 8.91
CA PRO A 127 1.54 -12.31 9.68
C PRO A 127 1.71 -13.67 8.97
N SER A 128 2.87 -14.30 9.11
CA SER A 128 3.17 -15.55 8.39
C SER A 128 2.28 -16.73 8.78
N ASN A 129 1.70 -16.69 9.98
CA ASN A 129 0.69 -17.62 10.44
C ASN A 129 -0.75 -17.15 10.14
N ALA A 130 -0.94 -16.03 9.44
CA ALA A 130 -2.25 -15.62 8.98
C ALA A 130 -2.68 -16.46 7.76
N ARG A 131 -3.98 -16.66 7.63
CA ARG A 131 -4.61 -17.12 6.39
C ARG A 131 -5.79 -16.24 6.06
N VAL A 132 -5.75 -15.64 4.88
CA VAL A 132 -6.84 -14.83 4.34
C VAL A 132 -8.05 -15.72 4.06
N VAL A 133 -9.22 -15.26 4.48
CA VAL A 133 -10.51 -15.96 4.34
C VAL A 133 -11.57 -15.13 3.63
N GLY A 134 -11.34 -13.83 3.43
CA GLY A 134 -12.24 -12.95 2.71
C GLY A 134 -11.53 -11.73 2.14
N ILE A 135 -11.92 -11.31 0.93
CA ILE A 135 -11.45 -10.11 0.25
C ILE A 135 -12.67 -9.44 -0.38
N GLU A 136 -12.85 -8.15 -0.14
CA GLU A 136 -13.80 -7.27 -0.84
C GLU A 136 -13.01 -6.12 -1.44
N SER A 137 -12.96 -6.05 -2.77
CA SER A 137 -12.33 -4.96 -3.52
C SER A 137 -12.96 -4.87 -4.91
N THR A 138 -12.92 -3.69 -5.51
CA THR A 138 -13.30 -3.50 -6.93
C THR A 138 -12.16 -3.83 -7.88
N LEU A 139 -10.91 -3.84 -7.40
CA LEU A 139 -9.75 -4.18 -8.20
C LEU A 139 -9.58 -5.70 -8.30
N PRO A 140 -9.12 -6.21 -9.45
CA PRO A 140 -8.61 -7.57 -9.57
C PRO A 140 -7.57 -7.89 -8.50
N TYR A 141 -7.61 -9.11 -7.96
CA TYR A 141 -6.65 -9.55 -6.96
C TYR A 141 -6.19 -10.99 -7.16
N ASP A 142 -5.03 -11.29 -6.59
CA ASP A 142 -4.48 -12.63 -6.43
C ASP A 142 -4.17 -12.88 -4.94
N ASN A 143 -4.43 -14.09 -4.48
CA ASN A 143 -4.16 -14.59 -3.13
C ASN A 143 -3.69 -16.04 -3.20
N GLY A 144 -2.76 -16.32 -4.12
CA GLY A 144 -2.11 -17.63 -4.25
C GLY A 144 -1.21 -18.01 -3.07
N ILE A 145 -0.84 -17.04 -2.23
CA ILE A 145 -0.06 -17.25 -1.00
C ILE A 145 -0.92 -16.84 0.19
N LYS A 146 -1.10 -17.74 1.16
CA LYS A 146 -2.11 -17.64 2.23
C LYS A 146 -2.19 -16.30 3.00
N ASN A 147 -1.07 -15.59 3.15
CA ASN A 147 -0.94 -14.36 3.93
C ASN A 147 -0.54 -13.15 3.09
N ILE A 148 -0.54 -13.27 1.75
CA ILE A 148 -0.19 -12.19 0.84
C ILE A 148 -1.34 -12.00 -0.16
N ILE A 149 -1.76 -10.75 -0.31
CA ILE A 149 -2.76 -10.35 -1.29
C ILE A 149 -2.10 -9.37 -2.25
N VAL A 150 -2.31 -9.58 -3.55
CA VAL A 150 -1.85 -8.65 -4.59
C VAL A 150 -3.04 -8.10 -5.35
N PHE A 151 -3.33 -6.82 -5.20
CA PHE A 151 -4.27 -6.09 -6.02
C PHE A 151 -3.57 -5.48 -7.23
N ARG A 152 -4.24 -5.48 -8.38
CA ARG A 152 -3.76 -4.85 -9.61
C ARG A 152 -4.87 -4.03 -10.23
N GLY A 153 -4.59 -2.76 -10.46
CA GLY A 153 -5.47 -1.88 -11.23
C GLY A 153 -4.75 -1.32 -12.44
N VAL A 154 -5.49 -1.14 -13.52
CA VAL A 154 -5.00 -0.47 -14.73
C VAL A 154 -5.67 0.89 -14.91
N ARG A 155 -5.09 1.74 -15.76
CA ARG A 155 -5.69 3.04 -16.10
C ARG A 155 -7.16 2.87 -16.52
N GLY A 156 -8.03 3.65 -15.89
CA GLY A 156 -9.48 3.63 -16.13
C GLY A 156 -10.28 2.71 -15.20
N ASP A 157 -9.62 1.84 -14.42
CA ASP A 157 -10.32 1.07 -13.38
C ASP A 157 -10.85 1.99 -12.29
N ILE A 158 -11.94 1.56 -11.64
CA ILE A 158 -12.58 2.29 -10.55
C ILE A 158 -12.14 1.68 -9.23
N VAL A 159 -11.50 2.50 -8.40
CA VAL A 159 -11.28 2.18 -6.98
C VAL A 159 -12.58 2.44 -6.23
N GLY A 160 -13.13 1.39 -5.63
CA GLY A 160 -14.37 1.44 -4.88
C GLY A 160 -14.20 2.16 -3.54
N LYS A 161 -15.34 2.44 -2.89
CA LYS A 161 -15.36 3.14 -1.61
C LYS A 161 -14.73 2.34 -0.46
N ILE A 162 -14.69 1.01 -0.59
CA ILE A 162 -14.23 0.11 0.46
C ILE A 162 -13.27 -0.92 -0.13
N GLU A 163 -12.18 -1.15 0.59
CA GLU A 163 -11.37 -2.34 0.49
C GLU A 163 -11.38 -3.06 1.84
N ARG A 164 -11.71 -4.35 1.85
CA ARG A 164 -11.75 -5.17 3.08
C ARG A 164 -10.93 -6.44 2.92
N LEU A 165 -10.10 -6.71 3.92
CA LEU A 165 -9.36 -7.95 4.07
C LEU A 165 -9.80 -8.64 5.36
N SER A 166 -10.12 -9.93 5.29
CA SER A 166 -10.43 -10.75 6.47
C SER A 166 -9.49 -11.95 6.53
N TRP A 167 -8.91 -12.22 7.69
CA TRP A 167 -8.00 -13.34 7.91
C TRP A 167 -8.17 -13.95 9.30
N ILE A 168 -7.67 -15.18 9.45
CA ILE A 168 -7.53 -15.87 10.74
C ILE A 168 -6.06 -16.09 11.05
N ILE A 169 -5.75 -16.40 12.31
CA ILE A 169 -4.41 -16.84 12.72
C ILE A 169 -4.41 -18.36 12.91
N GLU A 170 -3.56 -19.05 12.16
CA GLU A 170 -3.33 -20.49 12.26
C GLU A 170 -2.38 -20.79 13.43
N GLN A 171 -2.61 -21.93 14.08
CA GLN A 171 -1.78 -22.45 15.17
C GLN A 171 -0.52 -23.14 14.65
#